data_AF-A0A433BV65-F1
#
_entry.id   AF-A0A433BV65-F1
#
_cell.length_a   1.000
_cell.length_b   1.000
_cell.length_c   1.000
_cell.angle_alpha   90.00
_cell.angle_beta   90.00
_cell.angle_gamma   90.00
#
_symmetry.space_group_name_H-M   'P 1'
#
loop_
_entity.id
_entity.type
_entity.pdbx_description
1 polymer ?
#
loop_
_entity_poly.entity_id
_entity_poly.type
_entity_poly.pdbx_seq_one_letter_code
_entity_poly.pdbx_strand_id
1 'polypeptide(L)'
;MALALAAGAYGWTHLRATGPGPGFVSGNGRIEATEIDIATKTPGRVLDILVGEGDLVSANQPLAHMQMQSLEAQRDEARARQRQAVTGVASAEAQVAMRESDAAAAQAA
;
A
#
# COMPACT_ATOMS: atom_id res chain seq x y z
N MET A 1 15.36 50.52 -53.61
CA MET A 1 14.73 49.38 -52.90
C MET A 1 15.67 48.20 -52.72
N ALA A 2 16.30 47.65 -53.76
CA ALA A 2 17.18 46.47 -53.63
C ALA A 2 18.31 46.64 -52.59
N LEU A 3 18.96 47.81 -52.55
CA LEU A 3 20.00 48.11 -51.56
C LEU A 3 19.48 48.17 -50.11
N ALA A 4 18.28 48.71 -49.90
CA ALA A 4 17.68 48.77 -48.58
C ALA A 4 17.26 47.36 -48.09
N LEU A 5 16.76 46.52 -48.99
CA LEU A 5 16.45 45.12 -48.70
C LEU A 5 17.72 44.31 -48.40
N ALA A 6 18.80 44.54 -49.14
CA ALA A 6 20.08 43.91 -48.89
C ALA A 6 20.69 44.33 -47.54
N ALA A 7 20.65 45.63 -47.22
CA ALA A 7 21.12 46.15 -45.94
C ALA A 7 20.26 45.63 -44.77
N GLY A 8 18.93 45.56 -44.95
CA GLY A 8 18.02 44.99 -43.96
C GLY A 8 18.26 43.50 -43.72
N ALA A 9 18.45 42.72 -44.79
CA ALA A 9 18.78 41.30 -44.69
C ALA A 9 20.14 41.07 -44.00
N TYR A 10 21.14 41.88 -44.33
CA TYR A 10 22.48 41.81 -43.73
C TYR A 10 22.46 42.17 -42.24
N GLY A 11 21.74 43.23 -41.85
CA GLY A 11 21.56 43.59 -40.45
C GLY A 11 20.83 42.50 -39.66
N TRP A 12 19.78 41.92 -40.24
CA TRP A 12 19.01 40.83 -39.61
C TRP A 12 19.85 39.57 -39.37
N THR A 13 20.69 39.17 -40.32
CA THR A 13 21.51 37.95 -40.16
C THR A 13 22.66 38.12 -39.17
N HIS A 14 23.17 39.34 -38.96
CA HIS A 14 24.24 39.62 -38.00
C HIS A 14 23.76 40.01 -36.60
N LEU A 15 22.58 40.60 -36.47
CA LEU A 15 22.03 40.99 -35.17
C LEU A 15 21.14 39.91 -34.53
N ARG A 16 20.75 38.87 -35.27
CA ARG A 16 19.99 37.74 -34.71
C ARG A 16 20.84 36.95 -33.72
N ALA A 17 20.30 36.67 -32.53
CA ALA A 17 20.95 35.82 -31.54
C ALA A 17 21.09 34.39 -32.08
N THR A 18 22.32 33.87 -32.12
CA THR A 18 22.67 32.55 -32.68
C THR A 18 22.53 31.39 -31.68
N GLY A 19 21.62 31.52 -30.72
CA GLY A 19 21.42 30.54 -29.65
C GLY A 19 22.34 30.79 -28.45
N PRO A 20 22.41 29.84 -27.49
CA PRO A 20 22.97 30.06 -26.15
C PRO A 20 24.49 30.29 -26.09
N GLY A 21 25.19 30.24 -27.21
CA GLY A 21 26.64 30.45 -27.30
C GLY A 21 27.45 29.15 -27.26
N PRO A 22 28.76 29.23 -27.54
CA PRO A 22 29.65 28.08 -27.52
C PRO A 22 29.72 27.47 -26.11
N GLY A 23 29.61 26.14 -26.02
CA GLY A 23 29.62 25.40 -24.75
C GLY A 23 28.23 25.04 -24.21
N PHE A 24 27.16 25.56 -24.81
CA PHE A 24 25.79 25.17 -24.48
C PHE A 24 25.26 24.14 -25.48
N VAL A 25 24.78 23.01 -24.97
CA VAL A 25 24.15 21.95 -25.75
C VAL A 25 22.66 22.00 -25.47
N SER A 26 21.84 22.13 -26.53
CA SER A 26 20.38 22.02 -26.41
C SER A 26 19.96 20.57 -26.58
N GLY A 27 19.13 20.07 -25.66
CA GLY A 27 18.53 18.74 -25.74
C GLY A 27 17.15 18.76 -25.10
N ASN A 28 16.24 17.94 -25.61
CA ASN A 28 14.94 17.72 -24.99
C ASN A 28 15.11 16.70 -23.87
N GLY A 29 15.16 17.18 -22.62
CA GLY A 29 15.10 16.31 -21.44
C GLY A 29 13.65 15.96 -21.11
N ARG A 30 13.42 14.74 -20.65
CA ARG A 30 12.16 14.36 -20.00
C ARG A 30 12.46 13.84 -18.60
N ILE A 31 11.70 14.34 -17.64
CA ILE A 31 11.73 13.85 -16.27
C ILE A 31 10.73 12.69 -16.21
N GLU A 32 11.21 11.55 -15.73
CA GLU A 32 10.39 10.35 -15.52
C GLU A 32 10.24 10.15 -14.01
N ALA A 33 9.02 9.81 -13.58
CA ALA A 33 8.71 9.46 -12.20
C ALA A 33 8.23 8.00 -12.15
N THR A 34 8.56 7.29 -11.07
CA THR A 34 7.95 5.99 -10.81
C THR A 34 6.60 6.20 -10.17
N GLU A 35 5.55 5.96 -10.93
CA GLU A 35 4.18 5.99 -10.44
C GLU A 35 3.84 4.65 -9.77
N ILE A 36 3.16 4.73 -8.62
CA ILE A 36 2.72 3.55 -7.86
C ILE A 36 1.25 3.76 -7.52
N ASP A 37 0.41 2.92 -8.12
CA ASP A 37 -1.00 2.85 -7.76
C ASP A 37 -1.19 1.98 -6.52
N ILE A 38 -1.89 2.51 -5.52
CA ILE A 38 -2.16 1.80 -4.27
C ILE A 38 -3.61 1.36 -4.25
N ALA A 39 -3.84 0.07 -4.03
CA ALA A 39 -5.16 -0.52 -3.87
C ALA A 39 -5.27 -1.30 -2.55
N THR A 40 -6.47 -1.34 -1.99
CA THR A 40 -6.75 -2.08 -0.76
C THR A 40 -6.72 -3.59 -1.03
N LYS A 41 -6.04 -4.36 -0.17
CA LYS A 41 -6.00 -5.84 -0.27
C LYS A 41 -7.37 -6.51 -0.10
N THR A 42 -8.24 -5.91 0.72
CA THR A 42 -9.58 -6.43 1.02
C THR A 42 -10.59 -5.33 0.74
N PRO A 43 -11.73 -5.63 0.10
CA PRO A 43 -12.77 -4.63 -0.12
C PRO A 43 -13.33 -4.14 1.21
N GLY A 44 -13.64 -2.85 1.29
CA GLY A 44 -14.17 -2.23 2.48
C GLY A 44 -14.53 -0.78 2.25
N ARG A 45 -15.20 -0.17 3.24
CA ARG A 45 -15.44 1.27 3.24
C ARG A 45 -14.22 1.99 3.84
N VAL A 46 -13.85 3.13 3.28
CA VAL A 46 -12.87 4.02 3.90
C VAL A 46 -13.54 4.65 5.12
N LEU A 47 -12.88 4.57 6.27
CA LEU A 47 -13.31 5.20 7.51
C LEU A 47 -12.86 6.67 7.53
N ASP A 48 -11.57 6.90 7.28
CA ASP A 48 -10.95 8.21 7.20
C ASP A 48 -9.74 8.18 6.26
N ILE A 49 -9.30 9.36 5.83
CA ILE A 49 -8.08 9.58 5.05
C ILE A 49 -7.17 10.47 5.90
N LEU A 50 -5.91 10.07 6.06
CA LEU A 50 -4.96 10.67 7.00
C LEU A 50 -4.01 11.68 6.35
N VAL A 51 -4.00 11.73 5.02
CA VAL A 51 -3.11 12.58 4.21
C VAL A 51 -3.89 13.34 3.14
N GLY A 52 -3.42 14.53 2.79
CA GLY A 52 -3.95 15.34 1.69
C GLY A 52 -3.28 15.03 0.35
N GLU A 53 -3.87 15.54 -0.73
CA GLU A 53 -3.26 15.51 -2.05
C GLU A 53 -2.00 16.38 -2.07
N GLY A 54 -0.89 15.84 -2.57
CA GLY A 54 0.41 16.53 -2.66
C GLY A 54 1.28 16.40 -1.40
N ASP A 55 0.80 15.75 -0.35
CA ASP A 55 1.60 15.52 0.86
C ASP A 55 2.77 14.57 0.60
N LEU A 56 3.91 14.86 1.22
CA LEU A 56 5.06 13.95 1.24
C LEU A 56 4.79 12.83 2.24
N VAL A 57 4.91 11.59 1.78
CA VAL A 57 4.68 10.39 2.59
C VAL A 57 5.92 9.49 2.62
N SER A 58 6.05 8.72 3.71
CA SER A 58 7.13 7.76 3.90
C SER A 58 6.66 6.32 3.73
N ALA A 59 7.59 5.40 3.46
CA ALA A 59 7.28 3.98 3.40
C ALA A 59 6.67 3.48 4.74
N ASN A 60 5.65 2.63 4.65
CA ASN A 60 4.87 2.11 5.77
C ASN A 60 4.06 3.15 6.57
N GLN A 61 3.95 4.40 6.09
CA GLN A 61 3.06 5.38 6.69
C GLN A 61 1.59 5.00 6.41
N PRO A 62 0.71 4.97 7.42
CA PRO A 62 -0.72 4.83 7.21
C PRO A 62 -1.27 6.03 6.42
N LEU A 63 -1.97 5.76 5.31
CA LEU A 63 -2.56 6.80 4.47
C LEU A 63 -4.07 6.98 4.71
N ALA A 64 -4.76 5.92 5.13
CA ALA A 64 -6.20 5.90 5.39
C ALA A 64 -6.52 4.74 6.33
N HIS A 65 -7.59 4.86 7.14
CA HIS A 65 -8.15 3.71 7.83
C HIS A 65 -9.34 3.14 7.07
N MET A 66 -9.44 1.80 7.08
CA MET A 66 -10.57 1.07 6.53
C MET A 66 -11.53 0.69 7.65
N GLN A 67 -12.81 0.60 7.32
CA GLN A 67 -13.83 0.10 8.21
C GLN A 67 -13.67 -1.43 8.39
N MET A 68 -13.39 -1.89 9.62
CA MET A 68 -12.98 -3.28 9.90
C MET A 68 -13.97 -4.13 10.73
N GLN A 69 -15.18 -3.67 11.08
CA GLN A 69 -16.00 -4.39 12.07
C GLN A 69 -16.35 -5.82 11.65
N SER A 70 -16.56 -6.08 10.36
CA SER A 70 -16.82 -7.44 9.86
C SER A 70 -15.60 -8.36 9.97
N LEU A 71 -14.39 -7.83 9.74
CA LEU A 71 -13.14 -8.57 9.88
C LEU A 71 -12.82 -8.82 11.36
N GLU A 72 -13.08 -7.85 12.23
CA GLU A 72 -12.93 -7.99 13.68
C GLU A 72 -13.89 -9.05 14.23
N ALA A 73 -15.16 -9.02 13.81
CA ALA A 73 -16.14 -10.03 14.20
C ALA A 73 -15.72 -11.44 13.75
N GLN A 74 -15.27 -11.60 12.51
CA GLN A 74 -14.78 -12.90 11.99
C GLN A 74 -13.56 -13.40 12.77
N ARG A 75 -12.62 -12.50 13.11
CA ARG A 75 -11.45 -12.83 13.93
C ARG A 75 -11.87 -13.30 15.31
N ASP A 76 -12.82 -12.62 15.94
CA ASP A 76 -13.26 -12.92 17.30
C ASP A 76 -14.08 -14.23 17.35
N GLU A 77 -14.90 -14.49 16.33
CA GLU A 77 -15.55 -15.79 16.11
C GLU A 77 -14.52 -16.90 15.96
N ALA A 78 -13.51 -16.73 15.11
CA ALA A 78 -12.45 -17.72 14.91
C ALA A 78 -11.69 -18.01 16.21
N ARG A 79 -11.38 -16.98 17.00
CA ARG A 79 -10.75 -17.12 18.34
C ARG A 79 -11.65 -17.87 19.31
N ALA A 80 -12.95 -17.60 19.31
CA ALA A 80 -13.91 -18.32 20.15
C ALA A 80 -13.97 -19.81 19.79
N ARG A 81 -14.04 -20.14 18.49
CA ARG A 81 -14.00 -21.52 18.00
C ARG A 81 -12.72 -22.25 18.41
N GLN A 82 -11.57 -21.58 18.32
CA GLN A 82 -10.30 -22.13 18.79
C GLN A 82 -10.37 -22.48 20.29
N ARG A 83 -10.84 -21.55 21.14
CA ARG A 83 -10.95 -21.80 22.59
C ARG A 83 -11.91 -22.94 22.91
N GLN A 84 -13.03 -23.02 22.19
CA GLN A 84 -13.99 -24.11 22.33
C GLN A 84 -13.35 -25.46 21.97
N ALA A 85 -12.58 -25.52 20.88
CA ALA A 85 -11.88 -26.75 20.49
C ALA A 85 -10.86 -27.20 21.54
N VAL A 86 -10.06 -26.26 22.07
CA VAL A 86 -9.09 -26.54 23.13
C VAL A 86 -9.79 -27.07 24.39
N THR A 87 -10.88 -26.43 24.80
CA THR A 87 -11.67 -26.88 25.96
C THR A 87 -12.32 -28.23 25.72
N GLY A 88 -12.76 -28.50 24.48
CA GLY A 88 -13.33 -29.77 24.08
C GLY A 88 -12.34 -30.93 24.21
N VAL A 89 -11.09 -30.72 23.81
CA VAL A 89 -10.01 -31.72 23.99
C VAL A 89 -9.78 -31.99 25.48
N ALA A 90 -9.58 -30.95 26.29
CA ALA A 90 -9.39 -31.10 27.73
C ALA A 90 -10.58 -31.82 28.41
N SER A 91 -11.80 -31.55 27.95
CA SER A 91 -13.01 -32.21 28.46
C SER A 91 -13.09 -33.68 28.04
N ALA A 92 -12.64 -34.02 26.83
CA ALA A 92 -12.58 -35.40 26.37
C ALA A 92 -11.51 -36.19 27.14
N GLU A 93 -10.34 -35.60 27.37
CA GLU A 93 -9.27 -36.21 28.18
C GLU A 93 -9.73 -36.49 29.62
N ALA A 94 -10.41 -35.53 30.25
CA ALA A 94 -10.98 -35.73 31.58
C ALA A 94 -12.03 -36.84 31.63
N GLN A 95 -12.86 -36.97 30.58
CA GLN A 95 -13.82 -38.07 30.47
C GLN A 95 -13.12 -39.42 30.32
N VAL A 96 -12.04 -39.50 29.55
CA VAL A 96 -11.24 -40.74 29.41
C VAL A 96 -10.65 -41.14 30.77
N ALA A 97 -10.00 -40.21 31.48
CA ALA A 97 -9.40 -40.50 32.79
C ALA A 97 -10.43 -40.98 33.83
N MET A 98 -11.64 -40.40 33.81
CA MET A 98 -12.76 -40.85 34.65
C MET A 98 -13.19 -42.28 34.30
N ARG A 99 -13.34 -42.60 33.01
CA ARG A 99 -13.70 -43.95 32.56
C ARG A 99 -12.65 -45.00 32.89
N GLU A 100 -11.37 -44.65 32.78
CA GLU A 100 -10.26 -45.53 33.17
C GLU A 100 -10.29 -45.81 34.68
N SER A 101 -10.57 -44.79 35.49
CA SER A 101 -10.72 -44.93 36.94
C SER A 101 -11.91 -45.81 37.32
N ASP A 102 -13.06 -45.61 36.67
CA ASP A 102 -14.26 -46.45 36.87
C ASP A 102 -13.98 -47.93 36.52
N ALA A 103 -13.28 -48.17 35.41
CA ALA A 103 -12.93 -49.52 34.96
C ALA A 103 -11.97 -50.22 35.95
N ALA A 104 -10.96 -49.51 36.45
CA ALA A 104 -10.04 -50.04 37.45
C ALA A 104 -10.75 -50.37 38.78
N ALA A 105 -11.66 -49.50 39.23
CA ALA A 105 -12.45 -49.74 40.44
C ALA A 105 -13.36 -50.97 40.29
N ALA A 106 -13.98 -51.18 39.12
CA ALA A 106 -14.82 -52.33 38.86
C ALA A 106 -14.04 -53.66 38.81
N GLN A 107 -12.76 -53.64 38.41
CA GLN A 107 -11.89 -54.83 38.40
C GLN A 107 -11.35 -55.21 39.79
N ALA A 108 -11.32 -54.26 40.72
CA ALA A 108 -10.80 -54.47 42.08
C ALA A 108 -11.89 -54.90 43.08
N ALA A 109 -13.16 -54.86 42.69
CA ALA A 109 -14.32 -55.31 43.47
C ALA A 109 -14.61 -56.80 43.24
#